data_AF-A0A2Z6MU20-F1
#
_entry.id   AF-A0A2Z6MU20-F1
#
_cell.length_a   1.000
_cell.length_b   1.000
_cell.length_c   1.000
_cell.angle_alpha   90.00
_cell.angle_beta   90.00
_cell.angle_gamma   90.00
#
_symmetry.space_group_name_H-M   'P 1'
#
loop_
_entity.id
_entity.type
_entity.pdbx_description
1 polymer ?
#
loop_
_entity_poly.entity_id
_entity_poly.type
_entity_poly.pdbx_seq_one_letter_code
_entity_poly.pdbx_strand_id
1 'polypeptide(L)'
;MSFWVPSETITKPKKKEEKPQIIAKPNKPVVVLVHGFAGEGIVTWQFQVGALTKKYSVYIPDLLFFGGSTTDKSERSPKFQAECLVTALRKLGVEKCIIVGFSYGGMVAFKMAEMYPEFVQAMVISGSILAMTDSISVSSLQELGFSSSSELLLPNSVKGLKALLSVAAYKKLWFPDRLHKDFLETSLK
;
A
#
# COMPACT_ATOMS: atom_id res chain seq x y z
N MET A 1 -3.75 -12.57 0.72
CA MET A 1 -2.80 -11.45 0.72
C MET A 1 -1.39 -11.98 0.50
N SER A 2 -0.65 -11.36 -0.41
CA SER A 2 0.78 -11.54 -0.66
C SER A 2 1.60 -10.67 0.30
N PHE A 3 2.74 -11.17 0.75
CA PHE A 3 3.61 -10.52 1.73
C PHE A 3 5.08 -10.76 1.41
N TRP A 4 5.88 -9.73 1.59
CA TRP A 4 7.29 -9.91 1.93
C TRP A 4 7.40 -10.04 3.44
N VAL A 5 8.08 -11.09 3.90
CA VAL A 5 8.26 -11.39 5.32
C VAL A 5 9.76 -11.53 5.63
N PRO A 6 10.17 -11.34 6.90
CA PRO A 6 11.52 -11.66 7.33
C PRO A 6 11.87 -13.13 7.03
N SER A 7 13.11 -13.38 6.63
CA SER A 7 13.60 -14.72 6.25
C SER A 7 13.44 -15.77 7.34
N GLU A 8 13.44 -15.34 8.60
CA GLU A 8 13.30 -16.13 9.80
C GLU A 8 11.84 -16.52 10.11
N THR A 9 10.86 -15.86 9.50
CA THR A 9 9.43 -16.10 9.76
C THR A 9 8.93 -17.40 9.13
N ILE A 10 9.41 -17.74 7.93
CA ILE A 10 8.91 -18.87 7.14
C ILE A 10 10.04 -19.78 6.62
N THR A 11 9.74 -21.08 6.48
CA THR A 11 10.64 -22.03 5.82
C THR A 11 10.78 -21.68 4.35
N LYS A 12 12.00 -21.81 3.80
CA LYS A 12 12.16 -21.86 2.34
C LYS A 12 11.48 -23.14 1.84
N PRO A 13 10.50 -23.04 0.92
CA PRO A 13 9.85 -24.22 0.38
C PRO A 13 10.86 -25.08 -0.37
N LYS A 14 10.87 -26.40 -0.13
CA LYS A 14 11.82 -27.33 -0.77
C LYS A 14 11.39 -27.71 -2.19
N LYS A 15 10.11 -27.52 -2.50
CA LYS A 15 9.50 -27.69 -3.83
C LYS A 15 8.62 -26.49 -4.18
N LYS A 16 8.47 -26.20 -5.49
CA LYS A 16 7.75 -25.02 -6.00
C LYS A 16 6.26 -24.95 -5.59
N GLU A 17 5.67 -26.08 -5.22
CA GLU A 17 4.25 -26.21 -4.83
C GLU A 17 4.05 -26.32 -3.30
N GLU A 18 5.13 -26.37 -2.52
CA GLU A 18 5.05 -26.52 -1.08
C GLU A 18 4.75 -25.16 -0.40
N LYS A 19 3.74 -25.12 0.46
CA LYS A 19 3.41 -23.88 1.21
C LYS A 19 4.47 -23.64 2.29
N PRO A 20 5.01 -22.41 2.41
CA PRO A 20 5.92 -22.08 3.49
C PRO A 20 5.25 -22.31 4.85
N GLN A 21 5.95 -23.00 5.75
CA GLN A 21 5.53 -23.16 7.14
C GLN A 21 6.13 -22.07 8.00
N ILE A 22 5.36 -21.57 8.97
CA ILE A 22 5.82 -20.58 9.94
C ILE A 22 6.70 -21.30 10.95
N ILE A 23 7.95 -20.87 11.09
CA ILE A 23 8.94 -21.57 11.90
C ILE A 23 9.24 -20.85 13.21
N ALA A 24 9.09 -19.53 13.25
CA ALA A 24 9.45 -18.73 14.41
C ALA A 24 8.63 -17.44 14.48
N LYS A 25 8.33 -17.03 15.71
CA LYS A 25 7.82 -15.68 16.00
C LYS A 25 8.92 -14.64 15.71
N PRO A 26 8.55 -13.38 15.41
CA PRO A 26 9.51 -12.30 15.27
C PRO A 26 10.40 -12.15 16.50
N ASN A 27 11.72 -12.07 16.32
CA ASN A 27 12.70 -11.89 17.40
C ASN A 27 13.15 -10.43 17.57
N LYS A 28 12.81 -9.55 16.62
CA LYS A 28 13.01 -8.10 16.66
C LYS A 28 11.66 -7.38 16.67
N PRO A 29 11.59 -6.11 17.14
CA PRO A 29 10.37 -5.32 17.04
C PRO A 29 9.84 -5.30 15.60
N VAL A 30 8.52 -5.46 15.46
CA VAL A 30 7.88 -5.62 14.15
C VAL A 30 7.55 -4.28 13.54
N VAL A 31 7.92 -4.11 12.27
CA VAL A 31 7.54 -2.96 11.44
C VAL A 31 6.77 -3.46 10.22
N VAL A 32 5.59 -2.90 9.98
CA VAL A 32 4.76 -3.20 8.81
C VAL A 32 4.72 -1.98 7.90
N LEU A 33 5.16 -2.14 6.65
CA LEU A 33 5.25 -1.06 5.67
C LEU A 33 4.09 -1.17 4.66
N VAL A 34 3.13 -0.27 4.73
CA VAL A 34 1.87 -0.32 3.96
C VAL A 34 1.89 0.72 2.85
N HIS A 35 1.76 0.25 1.60
CA HIS A 35 1.83 1.08 0.41
C HIS A 35 0.57 1.93 0.17
N GLY A 36 0.69 2.91 -0.74
CA GLY A 36 -0.40 3.79 -1.17
C GLY A 36 -1.28 3.17 -2.26
N PHE A 37 -2.29 3.92 -2.70
CA PHE A 37 -3.20 3.47 -3.76
C PHE A 37 -2.44 3.21 -5.07
N ALA A 38 -2.85 2.18 -5.80
CA ALA A 38 -2.24 1.75 -7.07
C ALA A 38 -0.74 1.40 -6.99
N GLY A 39 -0.22 1.14 -5.78
CA GLY A 39 1.15 0.70 -5.55
C GLY A 39 1.25 -0.79 -5.26
N GLU A 40 2.49 -1.27 -5.23
CA GLU A 40 2.86 -2.57 -4.68
C GLU A 40 3.78 -2.36 -3.47
N GLY A 41 3.77 -3.32 -2.54
CA GLY A 41 4.48 -3.21 -1.27
C GLY A 41 5.98 -2.97 -1.48
N ILE A 42 6.66 -3.90 -2.15
CA ILE A 42 8.12 -3.83 -2.31
C ILE A 42 8.56 -2.66 -3.21
N VAL A 43 7.80 -2.37 -4.27
CA VAL A 43 8.09 -1.25 -5.17
C VAL A 43 8.07 0.07 -4.40
N THR A 44 7.12 0.22 -3.47
CA THR A 44 6.98 1.43 -2.63
C THR A 44 8.12 1.55 -1.61
N TRP A 45 8.53 0.44 -0.99
CA TRP A 45 9.35 0.47 0.22
C TRP A 45 10.79 -0.03 0.07
N GLN A 46 11.20 -0.48 -1.12
CA GLN A 46 12.52 -1.10 -1.38
C GLN A 46 13.71 -0.30 -0.82
N PHE A 47 13.65 1.03 -0.86
CA PHE A 47 14.74 1.89 -0.39
C PHE A 47 14.83 1.97 1.15
N GLN A 48 13.77 1.64 1.87
CA GLN A 48 13.72 1.63 3.33
C GLN A 48 14.08 0.25 3.90
N VAL A 49 13.83 -0.82 3.15
CA VAL A 49 14.02 -2.22 3.60
C VAL A 49 15.42 -2.45 4.18
N GLY A 50 16.47 -2.08 3.43
CA GLY A 50 17.85 -2.36 3.84
C GLY A 50 18.29 -1.66 5.12
N ALA A 51 17.72 -0.49 5.44
CA ALA A 51 18.00 0.21 6.68
C ALA A 51 17.22 -0.38 7.86
N LEU A 52 15.95 -0.71 7.64
CA LEU A 52 15.04 -1.15 8.70
C LEU A 52 15.30 -2.58 9.16
N THR A 53 15.60 -3.51 8.24
CA THR A 53 15.81 -4.94 8.57
C THR A 53 16.98 -5.21 9.52
N LYS A 54 17.93 -4.25 9.62
CA LYS A 54 19.04 -4.29 10.58
C LYS A 54 18.55 -4.32 12.03
N LYS A 55 17.42 -3.65 12.33
CA LYS A 55 16.90 -3.48 13.69
C LYS A 55 15.49 -4.04 13.89
N TYR A 56 14.73 -4.22 12.82
CA TYR A 56 13.32 -4.59 12.87
C TYR A 56 13.02 -5.86 12.06
N SER A 57 11.97 -6.57 12.48
CA SER A 57 11.32 -7.59 11.68
C SER A 57 10.37 -6.89 10.70
N VAL A 58 10.77 -6.73 9.45
CA VAL A 58 10.03 -5.92 8.46
C VAL A 58 9.09 -6.78 7.64
N TYR A 59 7.80 -6.43 7.68
CA TYR A 59 6.74 -7.03 6.87
C TYR A 59 6.23 -6.01 5.85
N ILE A 60 6.04 -6.44 4.61
CA ILE A 60 5.60 -5.56 3.52
C ILE A 60 4.45 -6.26 2.78
N PRO A 61 3.19 -6.01 3.17
CA PRO A 61 2.03 -6.53 2.46
C PRO A 61 1.85 -5.85 1.10
N ASP A 62 1.32 -6.60 0.14
CA ASP A 62 0.45 -6.01 -0.87
C ASP A 62 -0.97 -5.95 -0.30
N LEU A 63 -1.59 -4.78 -0.31
CA LEU A 63 -3.00 -4.61 0.07
C LEU A 63 -3.90 -5.40 -0.90
N LEU A 64 -5.08 -5.81 -0.45
CA LEU A 64 -6.02 -6.52 -1.33
C LEU A 64 -6.34 -5.68 -2.56
N PHE A 65 -6.43 -6.33 -3.71
CA PHE A 65 -6.67 -5.72 -5.03
C PHE A 65 -5.46 -5.02 -5.64
N PHE A 66 -4.29 -5.13 -5.02
CA PHE A 66 -3.01 -4.60 -5.51
C PHE A 66 -1.94 -5.70 -5.51
N GLY A 67 -0.92 -5.54 -6.37
CA GLY A 67 0.19 -6.48 -6.49
C GLY A 67 -0.28 -7.94 -6.59
N GLY A 68 0.29 -8.82 -5.76
CA GLY A 68 -0.08 -10.24 -5.72
C GLY A 68 -1.31 -10.58 -4.85
N SER A 69 -2.00 -9.59 -4.28
CA SER A 69 -3.04 -9.80 -3.27
C SER A 69 -4.45 -9.82 -3.85
N THR A 70 -5.15 -10.95 -3.72
CA THR A 70 -6.53 -11.13 -4.21
C THR A 70 -7.48 -11.63 -3.11
N THR A 71 -8.78 -11.48 -3.36
CA THR A 71 -9.89 -12.03 -2.56
C THR A 71 -11.15 -12.11 -3.44
N ASP A 72 -12.10 -12.97 -3.05
CA ASP A 72 -13.43 -13.11 -3.65
C ASP A 72 -14.42 -12.03 -3.15
N LYS A 73 -14.09 -11.34 -2.06
CA LYS A 73 -14.93 -10.29 -1.49
C LYS A 73 -14.93 -9.02 -2.35
N SER A 74 -16.09 -8.38 -2.43
CA SER A 74 -16.30 -7.10 -3.14
C SER A 74 -15.99 -5.87 -2.30
N GLU A 75 -15.82 -5.99 -0.98
CA GLU A 75 -15.57 -4.83 -0.12
C GLU A 75 -14.19 -4.19 -0.41
N ARG A 76 -14.16 -2.86 -0.48
CA ARG A 76 -12.97 -2.05 -0.82
C ARG A 76 -12.61 -1.02 0.25
N SER A 77 -13.22 -1.10 1.43
CA SER A 77 -13.06 -0.10 2.48
C SER A 77 -11.67 -0.19 3.16
N PRO A 78 -11.09 0.94 3.63
CA PRO A 78 -9.87 0.90 4.45
C PRO A 78 -10.03 0.05 5.71
N LYS A 79 -11.25 -0.02 6.26
CA LYS A 79 -11.62 -0.91 7.37
C LYS A 79 -11.40 -2.37 6.99
N PHE A 80 -11.92 -2.81 5.85
CA PHE A 80 -11.76 -4.18 5.37
C PHE A 80 -10.28 -4.53 5.12
N GLN A 81 -9.51 -3.60 4.56
CA GLN A 81 -8.06 -3.77 4.39
C GLN A 81 -7.36 -3.96 5.74
N ALA A 82 -7.71 -3.15 6.76
CA ALA A 82 -7.15 -3.24 8.10
C ALA A 82 -7.46 -4.61 8.77
N GLU A 83 -8.70 -5.08 8.68
CA GLU A 83 -9.11 -6.40 9.20
C GLU A 83 -8.32 -7.54 8.55
N CYS A 84 -8.18 -7.50 7.22
CA CYS A 84 -7.45 -8.50 6.48
C CYS A 84 -5.96 -8.50 6.83
N LEU A 85 -5.36 -7.30 6.94
CA LEU A 85 -3.95 -7.14 7.28
C LEU A 85 -3.65 -7.64 8.70
N VAL A 86 -4.44 -7.26 9.70
CA VAL A 86 -4.29 -7.77 11.07
C VAL A 86 -4.46 -9.29 11.12
N THR A 87 -5.46 -9.83 10.41
CA THR A 87 -5.68 -11.28 10.34
C THR A 87 -4.47 -12.00 9.74
N ALA A 88 -3.90 -11.47 8.66
CA ALA A 88 -2.72 -12.05 8.02
C ALA A 88 -1.48 -11.96 8.92
N LEU A 89 -1.24 -10.82 9.56
CA LEU A 89 -0.11 -10.63 10.49
C LEU A 89 -0.20 -11.56 11.71
N ARG A 90 -1.40 -11.73 12.29
CA ARG A 90 -1.62 -12.69 13.39
C ARG A 90 -1.34 -14.12 12.95
N LYS A 91 -1.76 -14.50 11.74
CA LYS A 91 -1.43 -15.80 11.17
C LYS A 91 0.08 -15.99 11.05
N LEU A 92 0.84 -14.93 10.76
CA LEU A 92 2.31 -14.91 10.71
C LEU A 92 2.98 -14.82 12.10
N GLY A 93 2.23 -14.92 13.19
CA GLY A 93 2.76 -14.88 14.55
C GLY A 93 3.11 -13.49 15.07
N VAL A 94 2.68 -12.42 14.41
CA VAL A 94 2.82 -11.05 14.90
C VAL A 94 1.77 -10.78 15.97
N GLU A 95 2.21 -10.30 17.13
CA GLU A 95 1.33 -9.96 18.27
C GLU A 95 1.13 -8.45 18.44
N LYS A 96 2.18 -7.66 18.17
CA LYS A 96 2.17 -6.20 18.13
C LYS A 96 3.09 -5.69 17.04
N CYS A 97 2.79 -4.53 16.45
CA CYS A 97 3.62 -3.91 15.44
C CYS A 97 3.63 -2.39 15.46
N ILE A 98 4.69 -1.81 14.90
CA ILE A 98 4.72 -0.43 14.43
C ILE A 98 4.26 -0.44 12.98
N ILE A 99 3.27 0.38 12.64
CA ILE A 99 2.76 0.48 11.27
C ILE A 99 3.26 1.76 10.61
N VAL A 100 3.78 1.64 9.39
CA VAL A 100 4.20 2.76 8.56
C VAL A 100 3.28 2.80 7.36
N GLY A 101 2.48 3.85 7.23
CA GLY A 101 1.49 4.00 6.17
C GLY A 101 1.81 5.17 5.24
N PHE A 102 1.85 4.91 3.94
CA PHE A 102 1.95 5.95 2.92
C PHE A 102 0.62 6.13 2.19
N SER A 103 0.12 7.38 2.11
CA SER A 103 -1.12 7.71 1.39
C SER A 103 -2.29 6.81 1.81
N TYR A 104 -2.91 6.06 0.90
CA TYR A 104 -3.96 5.09 1.23
C TYR A 104 -3.57 4.10 2.35
N GLY A 105 -2.30 3.69 2.41
CA GLY A 105 -1.79 2.85 3.49
C GLY A 105 -1.85 3.52 4.87
N GLY A 106 -1.84 4.85 4.91
CA GLY A 106 -2.09 5.63 6.12
C GLY A 106 -3.54 5.56 6.59
N MET A 107 -4.52 5.62 5.68
CA MET A 107 -5.93 5.39 6.02
C MET A 107 -6.15 3.98 6.61
N VAL A 108 -5.50 2.97 6.03
CA VAL A 108 -5.52 1.60 6.55
C VAL A 108 -4.87 1.54 7.94
N ALA A 109 -3.73 2.21 8.13
CA ALA A 109 -3.06 2.28 9.42
C ALA A 109 -3.93 2.93 10.51
N PHE A 110 -4.62 4.03 10.19
CA PHE A 110 -5.58 4.65 11.11
C PHE A 110 -6.70 3.68 11.51
N LYS A 111 -7.28 2.95 10.55
CA LYS A 111 -8.30 1.93 10.85
C LYS A 111 -7.76 0.77 11.68
N MET A 112 -6.51 0.35 11.45
CA MET A 112 -5.88 -0.66 12.30
C MET A 112 -5.72 -0.19 13.74
N ALA A 113 -5.25 1.04 13.96
CA ALA A 113 -5.07 1.59 15.31
C ALA A 113 -6.41 1.83 16.04
N GLU A 114 -7.43 2.30 15.32
CA GLU A 114 -8.78 2.48 15.85
C GLU A 114 -9.40 1.15 16.30
N MET A 115 -9.29 0.11 15.47
CA MET A 115 -9.97 -1.16 15.72
C MET A 115 -9.17 -2.13 16.60
N TYR A 116 -7.84 -2.02 16.57
CA TYR A 116 -6.93 -2.93 17.26
C TYR A 116 -5.83 -2.14 18.01
N PRO A 117 -6.21 -1.29 18.99
CA PRO A 117 -5.25 -0.43 19.70
C PRO A 117 -4.16 -1.23 20.43
N GLU A 118 -4.49 -2.42 20.92
CA GLU A 118 -3.50 -3.32 21.56
C GLU A 118 -2.49 -3.92 20.59
N PHE A 119 -2.83 -3.98 19.29
CA PHE A 119 -1.99 -4.55 18.24
C PHE A 119 -1.04 -3.52 17.62
N VAL A 120 -1.46 -2.25 17.56
CA VAL A 120 -0.69 -1.16 16.97
C VAL A 120 0.04 -0.37 18.06
N GLN A 121 1.34 -0.60 18.18
CA GLN A 121 2.17 0.05 19.20
C GLN A 121 2.49 1.51 18.87
N ALA A 122 2.70 1.81 17.58
CA ALA A 122 2.97 3.15 17.09
C ALA A 122 2.64 3.24 15.60
N MET A 123 2.43 4.47 15.12
CA MET A 123 2.18 4.76 13.70
C MET A 123 3.14 5.81 13.16
N VAL A 124 3.61 5.62 11.93
CA VAL A 124 4.30 6.63 11.13
C VAL A 124 3.52 6.83 9.85
N ILE A 125 2.99 8.03 9.62
CA ILE A 125 2.08 8.32 8.51
C ILE A 125 2.71 9.38 7.60
N SER A 126 2.70 9.13 6.30
CA SER A 126 3.21 10.06 5.29
C SER A 126 2.20 10.25 4.16
N GLY A 127 1.89 11.50 3.82
CA GLY A 127 1.05 11.83 2.66
C GLY A 127 -0.37 11.26 2.70
N SER A 128 -0.95 11.06 3.89
CA SER A 128 -2.29 10.47 4.08
C SER A 128 -3.25 11.48 4.74
N ILE A 129 -4.54 11.22 4.56
CA ILE A 129 -5.63 11.83 5.34
C ILE A 129 -6.26 10.78 6.26
N LEU A 130 -6.96 11.22 7.31
CA LEU A 130 -7.64 10.35 8.29
C LEU A 130 -8.81 9.58 7.66
N ALA A 131 -9.63 10.28 6.90
CA ALA A 131 -10.76 9.72 6.17
C ALA A 131 -11.01 10.55 4.90
N MET A 132 -11.44 9.88 3.84
CA MET A 132 -11.86 10.52 2.61
C MET A 132 -13.39 10.56 2.59
N THR A 133 -13.97 11.70 2.93
CA THR A 133 -15.43 11.92 2.82
C THR A 133 -15.78 12.44 1.42
N ASP A 134 -17.04 12.33 1.02
CA ASP A 134 -17.51 12.88 -0.25
C ASP A 134 -17.25 14.39 -0.33
N SER A 135 -17.47 15.12 0.76
CA SER A 135 -17.21 16.56 0.83
C SER A 135 -15.74 16.91 0.59
N ILE A 136 -14.82 16.21 1.24
CA ILE A 136 -13.36 16.40 1.06
C ILE A 136 -12.95 16.04 -0.36
N SER A 137 -13.53 14.95 -0.91
CA SER A 137 -13.20 14.47 -2.25
C SER A 137 -13.66 15.46 -3.32
N VAL A 138 -14.91 15.93 -3.23
CA VAL A 138 -15.49 16.88 -4.19
C VAL A 138 -14.75 18.21 -4.14
N SER A 139 -14.47 18.77 -2.96
CA SER A 139 -13.75 20.04 -2.86
C SER A 139 -12.33 19.93 -3.43
N SER A 140 -11.59 18.87 -3.09
CA SER A 140 -10.24 18.64 -3.60
C SER A 140 -10.23 18.45 -5.11
N LEU A 141 -11.18 17.70 -5.66
CA LEU A 141 -11.29 17.49 -7.11
C LEU A 141 -11.61 18.78 -7.86
N GLN A 142 -12.53 19.61 -7.32
CA GLN A 142 -12.87 20.91 -7.90
C GLN A 142 -11.67 21.87 -7.90
N GLU A 143 -10.90 21.94 -6.81
CA GLU A 143 -9.68 22.75 -6.73
C GLU A 143 -8.62 22.30 -7.74
N LEU A 144 -8.53 20.99 -7.98
CA LEU A 144 -7.62 20.41 -8.97
C LEU A 144 -8.16 20.48 -10.42
N GLY A 145 -9.41 20.92 -10.61
CA GLY A 145 -10.04 21.05 -11.92
C GLY A 145 -10.55 19.74 -12.53
N PHE A 146 -10.84 18.73 -11.72
CA PHE A 146 -11.38 17.43 -12.15
C PHE A 146 -12.83 17.25 -11.71
N SER A 147 -13.64 16.61 -12.54
CA SER A 147 -15.06 16.34 -12.25
C SER A 147 -15.28 15.08 -11.41
N SER A 148 -14.29 14.17 -11.40
CA SER A 148 -14.37 12.90 -10.67
C SER A 148 -12.98 12.33 -10.37
N SER A 149 -12.90 11.44 -9.39
CA SER A 149 -11.66 10.72 -9.05
C SER A 149 -11.23 9.77 -10.17
N SER A 150 -12.16 9.21 -10.93
CA SER A 150 -11.85 8.40 -12.12
C SER A 150 -11.20 9.25 -13.21
N GLU A 151 -11.67 10.48 -13.45
CA GLU A 151 -11.03 11.39 -14.41
C GLU A 151 -9.59 11.74 -14.00
N LEU A 152 -9.36 11.96 -12.71
CA LEU A 152 -8.03 12.23 -12.16
C LEU A 152 -7.11 11.00 -12.24
N LEU A 153 -7.57 9.84 -11.78
CA LEU A 153 -6.74 8.64 -11.56
C LEU A 153 -6.63 7.73 -12.79
N LEU A 154 -7.56 7.81 -13.74
CA LEU A 154 -7.59 7.03 -14.97
C LEU A 154 -7.56 7.96 -16.20
N PRO A 155 -6.45 8.68 -16.43
CA PRO A 155 -6.36 9.57 -17.56
C PRO A 155 -6.44 8.77 -18.86
N ASN A 156 -7.30 9.20 -19.78
CA ASN A 156 -7.45 8.62 -21.12
C ASN A 156 -6.84 9.49 -22.23
N SER A 157 -6.13 10.56 -21.84
CA SER A 157 -5.48 11.50 -22.76
C SER A 157 -4.13 11.95 -22.23
N VAL A 158 -3.23 12.35 -23.14
CA VAL A 158 -1.91 12.90 -22.78
C VAL A 158 -2.04 14.13 -21.88
N LYS A 159 -3.04 14.98 -22.12
CA LYS A 159 -3.33 16.15 -21.29
C LYS A 159 -3.73 15.73 -19.86
N GLY A 160 -4.63 14.76 -19.74
CA GLY A 160 -5.04 14.21 -18.45
C GLY A 160 -3.88 13.58 -17.69
N LEU A 161 -3.03 12.80 -18.37
CA LEU A 161 -1.86 12.18 -17.76
C LEU A 161 -0.85 13.24 -17.27
N LYS A 162 -0.60 14.29 -18.06
CA LYS A 162 0.24 15.42 -17.64
C LYS A 162 -0.34 16.16 -16.44
N ALA A 163 -1.66 16.32 -16.39
CA ALA A 163 -2.35 16.92 -15.26
C ALA A 163 -2.18 16.06 -13.99
N LEU A 164 -2.45 14.75 -14.08
CA LEU A 164 -2.19 13.79 -12.99
C LEU A 164 -0.74 13.87 -12.50
N LEU A 165 0.24 13.82 -13.39
CA LEU A 165 1.66 13.91 -13.03
C LEU A 165 2.00 15.24 -12.35
N SER A 166 1.35 16.35 -12.73
CA SER A 166 1.55 17.64 -12.09
C SER A 166 1.00 17.72 -10.67
N VAL A 167 -0.04 16.92 -10.36
CA VAL A 167 -0.59 16.79 -9.00
C VAL A 167 0.25 15.83 -8.17
N ALA A 168 0.74 14.75 -8.77
CA ALA A 168 1.46 13.69 -8.07
C ALA A 168 2.94 14.01 -7.80
N ALA A 169 3.58 14.86 -8.62
CA ALA A 169 5.01 15.13 -8.54
C ALA A 169 5.32 16.56 -8.10
N TYR A 170 6.15 16.71 -7.07
CA TYR A 170 6.66 18.01 -6.63
C TYR A 170 7.44 18.74 -7.74
N LYS A 171 8.24 18.00 -8.52
CA LYS A 171 8.92 18.53 -9.72
C LYS A 171 8.23 18.02 -10.97
N LYS A 172 7.92 18.95 -11.88
CA LYS A 172 7.42 18.60 -13.22
C LYS A 172 8.50 17.82 -13.98
N LEU A 173 8.29 16.52 -14.14
CA LEU A 173 9.10 15.70 -15.02
C LEU A 173 8.69 15.98 -16.46
N TRP A 174 9.64 16.39 -17.29
CA TRP A 174 9.38 16.56 -18.73
C TRP A 174 9.65 15.25 -19.46
N PHE A 175 8.67 14.81 -20.24
CA PHE A 175 8.80 13.69 -21.16
C PHE A 175 8.18 14.06 -22.51
N PRO A 176 8.75 13.58 -23.64
CA PRO A 176 8.10 13.70 -24.94
C PRO A 176 6.70 13.07 -24.96
N ASP A 177 5.78 13.61 -25.76
CA ASP A 177 4.40 13.12 -25.85
C ASP A 177 4.30 11.64 -26.26
N ARG A 178 5.26 11.15 -27.05
CA ARG A 178 5.32 9.73 -27.43
C ARG A 178 5.40 8.78 -26.22
N LEU A 179 6.09 9.16 -25.14
CA LEU A 179 6.20 8.34 -23.93
C LEU A 179 4.89 8.33 -23.14
N HIS A 180 4.18 9.45 -23.12
CA HIS A 180 2.86 9.53 -22.50
C HIS A 180 1.83 8.69 -23.26
N LYS A 181 1.86 8.72 -24.60
CA LYS A 181 1.00 7.89 -25.45
C LYS A 181 1.27 6.40 -25.23
N ASP A 182 2.54 6.02 -25.26
CA ASP A 182 2.96 4.63 -25.02
C ASP A 182 2.48 4.13 -23.65
N PHE A 183 2.67 4.91 -22.59
CA PHE A 183 2.15 4.59 -21.25
C PHE A 183 0.62 4.37 -21.25
N LEU A 184 -0.14 5.23 -21.94
CA LEU A 184 -1.60 5.09 -22.02
C LEU A 184 -2.00 3.82 -22.79
N GLU A 185 -1.31 3.49 -23.87
CA GLU A 185 -1.57 2.29 -24.68
C GLU A 185 -1.24 0.98 -23.95
N THR A 186 -0.25 0.99 -23.04
CA THR A 186 0.12 -0.19 -22.24
C THR A 186 -0.69 -0.34 -20.97
N SER A 187 -1.15 0.77 -20.36
CA SER A 187 -1.79 0.76 -19.04
C SER A 187 -3.33 0.63 -19.09
N LEU A 188 -3.95 0.86 -20.26
CA LEU A 188 -5.41 0.77 -20.48
C LEU A 188 -5.85 -0.53 -21.18
N LYS A 189 -4.94 -1.51 -21.33
CA LYS A 189 -5.26 -2.87 -21.79
C LYS A 189 -5.46 -3.79 -20.59
#